data_AF-A0A2H0S3L1-F1
#
_entry.id   AF-A0A2H0S3L1-F1
#
_cell.length_a   1.000
_cell.length_b   1.000
_cell.length_c   1.000
_cell.angle_alpha   90.00
_cell.angle_beta   90.00
_cell.angle_gamma   90.00
#
_symmetry.space_group_name_H-M   'P 1'
#
loop_
_entity.id
_entity.type
_entity.pdbx_description
1 polymer ?
#
loop_
_entity_poly.entity_id
_entity_poly.type
_entity_poly.pdbx_seq_one_letter_code
_entity_poly.pdbx_strand_id
1 'polypeptide(L)'
;MTEDVVRKLIEAFKLDVTVEEACLYADISKDTFYRKLNEDEGFSDEIGRARQYATMATRLSIIKALPSDPHLALKYLERKRREEFGLQQKAGVATRGTETL
;
A
#
# COMPACT_ATOMS: atom_id res chain seq x y z
N MET A 1 -4.34 -12.30 25.34
CA MET A 1 -5.26 -12.08 24.21
C MET A 1 -5.83 -13.43 23.83
N THR A 2 -7.13 -13.56 23.59
CA THR A 2 -7.76 -14.84 23.21
C THR A 2 -7.58 -15.11 21.72
N GLU A 3 -7.74 -16.37 21.30
CA GLU A 3 -7.68 -16.75 19.88
C GLU A 3 -8.76 -16.03 19.04
N ASP A 4 -9.96 -15.84 19.59
CA ASP A 4 -11.04 -15.12 18.89
C ASP A 4 -10.68 -13.66 18.60
N VAL A 5 -10.06 -12.97 19.56
CA VAL A 5 -9.59 -11.59 19.39
C VAL A 5 -8.50 -11.53 18.31
N VAL A 6 -7.55 -12.47 18.32
CA VAL A 6 -6.49 -12.56 17.30
C VAL A 6 -7.10 -12.75 15.91
N ARG A 7 -8.05 -13.68 15.76
CA ARG A 7 -8.77 -13.92 14.50
C ARG A 7 -9.46 -12.66 14.00
N LYS A 8 -10.20 -11.95 14.86
CA LYS A 8 -10.88 -10.69 14.51
C LYS A 8 -9.90 -9.61 14.04
N LEU A 9 -8.77 -9.46 14.72
CA LEU A 9 -7.72 -8.51 14.31
C LEU A 9 -7.15 -8.86 12.94
N ILE A 10 -6.86 -10.13 12.68
CA ILE A 10 -6.35 -10.59 11.38
C ILE A 10 -7.36 -10.33 10.26
N GLU A 11 -8.64 -10.66 10.49
CA GLU A 11 -9.72 -10.37 9.54
C GLU A 11 -9.82 -8.88 9.25
N ALA A 12 -9.79 -8.03 10.28
CA ALA A 12 -9.82 -6.58 10.13
C ALA A 12 -8.62 -6.08 9.32
N PHE A 13 -7.39 -6.47 9.66
CA PHE A 13 -6.20 -5.99 8.95
C PHE A 13 -6.09 -6.47 7.51
N LYS A 14 -6.71 -7.59 7.15
CA LYS A 14 -6.85 -7.99 5.74
C LYS A 14 -7.69 -7.03 4.92
N LEU A 15 -8.51 -6.20 5.56
CA LEU A 15 -9.31 -5.14 4.93
C LEU A 15 -8.59 -3.78 4.89
N ASP A 16 -7.30 -3.73 5.26
CA ASP A 16 -6.47 -2.52 5.26
C ASP A 16 -6.97 -1.41 6.21
N VAL A 17 -7.61 -1.79 7.31
CA VAL A 17 -8.11 -0.85 8.32
C VAL A 17 -7.00 -0.37 9.26
N THR A 18 -7.27 0.73 9.96
CA THR A 18 -6.41 1.29 11.00
C THR A 18 -6.34 0.39 12.24
N VAL A 19 -5.35 0.63 13.12
CA VAL A 19 -5.25 -0.10 14.40
C VAL A 19 -6.47 0.19 15.28
N GLU A 20 -6.94 1.43 15.28
CA GLU A 20 -8.14 1.89 15.98
C GLU A 20 -9.38 1.10 15.57
N GLU A 21 -9.64 0.99 14.27
CA GLU A 21 -10.78 0.25 13.73
C GLU A 21 -10.68 -1.26 14.01
N ALA A 22 -9.48 -1.84 13.87
CA ALA A 22 -9.26 -3.25 14.18
C ALA A 22 -9.48 -3.54 15.68
N CYS A 23 -8.98 -2.68 16.56
CA CYS A 23 -9.17 -2.80 18.01
C CYS A 23 -10.65 -2.63 18.40
N LEU A 24 -11.36 -1.69 17.77
CA LEU A 24 -12.80 -1.50 17.94
C LEU A 24 -13.57 -2.76 17.52
N TYR A 25 -13.25 -3.35 16.37
CA TYR A 25 -13.89 -4.58 15.89
C TYR A 25 -13.59 -5.80 16.78
N ALA A 26 -12.37 -5.88 17.32
CA ALA A 26 -11.93 -6.98 18.17
C ALA A 26 -12.28 -6.79 19.67
N ASP A 27 -12.94 -5.68 20.02
CA ASP A 27 -13.32 -5.31 21.40
C ASP A 27 -12.13 -5.30 22.38
N ILE A 28 -11.03 -4.65 21.99
CA ILE A 28 -9.85 -4.46 22.84
C ILE A 28 -9.32 -3.04 22.79
N SER A 29 -8.54 -2.64 23.80
CA SER A 29 -7.80 -1.38 23.77
C SER A 29 -6.55 -1.47 22.87
N LYS A 30 -6.14 -0.31 22.33
CA LYS A 30 -4.86 -0.19 21.59
C LYS A 30 -3.67 -0.61 22.43
N ASP A 31 -3.66 -0.29 23.71
CA ASP A 31 -2.58 -0.69 24.62
C ASP A 31 -2.46 -2.21 24.72
N THR A 32 -3.59 -2.93 24.76
CA THR A 32 -3.61 -4.39 24.75
C THR A 32 -3.04 -4.95 23.44
N PHE A 33 -3.38 -4.33 22.31
CA PHE A 33 -2.82 -4.68 21.01
C PHE A 33 -1.30 -4.47 20.96
N TYR A 34 -0.82 -3.26 21.25
CA TYR A 34 0.62 -2.94 21.15
C TYR A 34 1.47 -3.70 22.17
N ARG A 35 0.96 -3.96 23.38
CA ARG A 35 1.64 -4.83 24.33
C ARG A 35 1.87 -6.22 23.73
N LYS A 36 0.82 -6.84 23.18
CA LYS A 36 0.94 -8.16 22.55
C LYS A 36 1.84 -8.14 21.31
N LEU A 37 1.78 -7.07 20.51
CA LEU A 37 2.61 -6.87 19.32
C LEU A 37 4.11 -6.81 19.67
N ASN A 38 4.46 -6.19 20.79
CA ASN A 38 5.85 -6.04 21.23
C ASN A 38 6.39 -7.29 21.94
N GLU A 39 5.52 -8.06 22.59
CA GLU A 39 5.89 -9.23 23.40
C GLU A 39 5.87 -10.55 22.61
N ASP A 40 5.19 -10.61 21.46
CA ASP A 40 5.02 -11.83 20.67
C ASP A 40 5.37 -11.59 19.19
N GLU A 41 6.56 -12.05 18.79
CA GLU A 41 7.06 -11.97 17.42
C GLU A 41 6.16 -12.71 16.41
N GLY A 42 5.61 -13.86 16.80
CA GLY A 42 4.73 -14.64 15.92
C GLY A 42 3.42 -13.91 15.62
N PHE A 43 2.85 -13.26 16.63
CA PHE A 43 1.69 -12.39 16.46
C PHE A 43 2.04 -11.17 15.60
N SER A 44 3.19 -10.53 15.82
CA SER A 44 3.65 -9.40 15.00
C SER A 44 3.78 -9.77 13.52
N ASP A 45 4.41 -10.92 13.23
CA ASP A 45 4.55 -11.45 11.88
C ASP A 45 3.20 -11.75 11.24
N GLU A 46 2.25 -12.30 12.00
CA GLU A 46 0.92 -12.61 11.50
C GLU A 46 0.12 -11.35 11.12
N ILE A 47 0.18 -10.32 11.96
CA ILE A 47 -0.41 -9.02 11.67
C ILE A 47 0.26 -8.37 10.46
N GLY A 48 1.60 -8.47 10.36
CA GLY A 48 2.36 -8.02 9.20
C GLY A 48 1.89 -8.68 7.90
N ARG A 49 1.70 -10.01 7.90
CA ARG A 49 1.14 -10.75 6.75
C ARG A 49 -0.29 -10.33 6.43
N ALA A 50 -1.15 -10.17 7.44
CA ALA A 50 -2.54 -9.75 7.25
C ALA A 50 -2.63 -8.41 6.51
N ARG A 51 -1.81 -7.43 6.88
CA ARG A 51 -1.77 -6.11 6.24
C ARG A 51 -1.33 -6.13 4.77
N GLN A 52 -0.52 -7.11 4.36
CA GLN A 52 -0.13 -7.25 2.95
C GLN A 52 -1.26 -7.75 2.05
N TYR A 53 -2.32 -8.35 2.64
CA TYR A 53 -3.37 -9.03 1.90
C TYR A 53 -4.12 -8.10 0.94
N ALA A 54 -4.65 -6.98 1.44
CA ALA A 54 -5.43 -6.04 0.63
C ALA A 54 -4.62 -5.50 -0.55
N THR A 55 -3.35 -5.14 -0.30
CA THR A 55 -2.43 -4.68 -1.33
C THR A 55 -2.18 -5.77 -2.38
N MET A 56 -1.94 -7.01 -1.96
CA MET A 56 -1.75 -8.15 -2.88
C MET A 56 -3.01 -8.43 -3.72
N ALA A 57 -4.18 -8.48 -3.08
CA ALA A 57 -5.46 -8.67 -3.76
C ALA A 57 -5.74 -7.56 -4.78
N THR A 58 -5.45 -6.31 -4.43
CA THR A 58 -5.59 -5.15 -5.32
C THR A 58 -4.64 -5.23 -6.50
N ARG A 59 -3.37 -5.60 -6.27
CA ARG A 59 -2.39 -5.82 -7.35
C ARG A 59 -2.91 -6.87 -8.34
N LEU A 60 -3.40 -8.00 -7.83
CA LEU A 60 -3.95 -9.06 -8.68
C LEU A 60 -5.16 -8.57 -9.50
N SER A 61 -6.06 -7.81 -8.87
CA SER A 61 -7.21 -7.21 -9.55
C SER A 61 -6.79 -6.30 -10.70
N ILE A 62 -5.82 -5.41 -10.46
CA ILE A 62 -5.28 -4.52 -11.51
C ILE A 62 -4.70 -5.33 -12.66
N ILE A 63 -3.84 -6.32 -12.38
CA ILE A 63 -3.23 -7.16 -13.43
C ILE A 63 -4.28 -7.86 -14.29
N LYS A 64 -5.36 -8.37 -13.68
CA LYS A 64 -6.46 -9.01 -14.40
C LYS A 64 -7.24 -8.04 -15.29
N ALA A 65 -7.32 -6.75 -14.94
CA ALA A 65 -8.04 -5.73 -15.69
C ALA A 65 -7.23 -5.12 -16.85
N LEU A 66 -5.90 -5.24 -16.85
CA LEU A 66 -5.04 -4.64 -17.89
C LEU A 66 -5.43 -4.99 -19.33
N PRO A 67 -5.81 -6.25 -19.68
CA PRO A 67 -6.15 -6.59 -21.06
C PRO A 67 -7.39 -5.86 -21.60
N SER A 68 -8.31 -5.46 -20.72
CA SER A 68 -9.58 -4.82 -21.09
C SER A 68 -9.56 -3.29 -20.96
N ASP A 69 -8.55 -2.72 -20.31
CA ASP A 69 -8.43 -1.27 -20.08
C ASP A 69 -7.02 -0.78 -20.47
N PRO A 70 -6.84 -0.32 -21.72
CA PRO A 70 -5.56 0.22 -22.19
C PRO A 70 -5.08 1.44 -21.40
N HIS A 71 -5.98 2.26 -20.85
CA HIS A 71 -5.59 3.42 -20.04
C HIS A 71 -5.03 2.97 -18.69
N LEU A 72 -5.64 1.98 -18.05
CA LEU A 72 -5.10 1.36 -16.85
C LEU A 72 -3.75 0.68 -17.13
N ALA A 73 -3.61 0.00 -18.27
CA ALA A 73 -2.36 -0.62 -18.68
C ALA A 73 -1.22 0.39 -18.85
N LEU A 74 -1.48 1.50 -19.55
CA LEU A 74 -0.50 2.58 -19.70
C LEU A 74 -0.13 3.18 -18.34
N LYS A 75 -1.12 3.50 -17.50
CA LYS A 75 -0.88 4.04 -16.14
C LYS A 75 -0.07 3.09 -15.25
N TYR A 76 -0.25 1.79 -15.40
CA TYR A 76 0.56 0.79 -14.70
C TYR A 76 2.02 0.85 -15.17
N LEU A 77 2.26 0.93 -16.49
CA LEU A 77 3.60 1.06 -17.07
C LEU A 77 4.29 2.37 -16.69
N GLU A 78 3.59 3.51 -16.75
CA GLU A 78 4.11 4.82 -16.30
C GLU A 78 4.67 4.78 -14.87
N ARG A 79 4.00 4.04 -13.98
CA ARG A 79 4.41 3.91 -12.58
C ARG A 79 5.53 2.89 -12.37
N LYS A 80 5.57 1.80 -13.16
CA LYS A 80 6.56 0.71 -13.01
C LYS A 80 7.83 0.91 -13.82
N ARG A 81 7.73 1.62 -14.94
CA ARG A 81 8.78 1.85 -15.94
C ARG A 81 8.81 3.34 -16.29
N ARG A 82 8.97 4.17 -15.26
CA ARG A 82 8.86 5.64 -15.36
C ARG A 82 9.84 6.26 -16.36
N GLU A 83 11.02 5.68 -16.54
CA GLU A 83 12.02 6.18 -17.48
C GLU A 83 11.56 6.05 -18.94
N GLU A 84 10.82 4.97 -19.24
CA GLU A 84 10.36 4.65 -20.60
C GLU A 84 8.99 5.27 -20.91
N PHE A 85 8.08 5.25 -19.93
CA PHE A 85 6.68 5.65 -20.14
C PHE A 85 6.29 6.93 -19.38
N GLY A 86 7.14 7.46 -18.50
CA GLY A 86 6.82 8.65 -17.72
C GLY A 86 6.78 9.93 -18.55
N LEU A 87 5.94 10.88 -18.15
CA LEU A 87 5.89 12.21 -18.75
C LEU A 87 7.23 12.93 -18.55
N GLN A 88 7.97 13.15 -19.64
CA GLN A 88 9.17 13.98 -19.60
C GLN A 88 8.77 15.46 -19.55
N GLN A 89 9.07 16.14 -18.43
CA GLN A 89 9.01 17.59 -18.40
C GLN A 89 10.19 18.12 -19.23
N LYS A 90 9.90 18.70 -20.39
CA LYS A 90 10.90 19.47 -21.14
C LYS A 90 11.27 20.69 -20.29
N ALA A 91 12.45 20.67 -19.68
CA ALA A 91 13.04 21.86 -19.10
C ALA A 91 13.22 22.90 -20.21
N GLY A 92 12.63 24.08 -20.05
CA GLY A 92 12.77 25.17 -21.00
C GLY A 92 14.23 25.58 -21.13
N VAL A 93 14.80 25.40 -22.32
CA VAL A 93 16.14 25.90 -22.65
C VAL A 93 16.02 27.42 -22.76
N ALA A 94 16.44 28.15 -21.73
CA ALA A 94 16.63 29.59 -21.81
C ALA A 94 17.92 29.88 -22.59
N THR A 95 17.79 30.13 -23.88
CA THR A 95 18.87 30.67 -24.72
C THR A 95 19.21 32.08 -24.24
N ARG A 96 20.35 32.24 -23.54
CA ARG A 96 20.93 33.58 -23.32
C ARG A 96 21.56 34.01 -24.65
N GLY A 97 20.95 35.01 -25.28
CA GLY A 97 21.56 35.70 -26.42
C GLY A 97 22.87 36.35 -26.00
N THR A 98 23.94 36.04 -26.71
CA THR A 98 25.20 36.78 -26.64
C THR A 98 25.06 38.00 -27.54
N GLU A 99 24.82 39.16 -26.96
CA GLU A 99 25.07 40.44 -27.63
C GLU A 99 26.57 40.74 -27.55
N THR A 100 27.19 40.76 -28.73
CA THR A 100 28.57 41.20 -28.97
C THR A 100 28.59 42.72 -29.05
N LEU A 101 29.46 43.37 -28.27
CA LEU A 101 29.94 44.74 -28.50
C LEU A 101 31.46 44.71 -28.56
#